data_AF-A0A971LMP8-F1
#
_entry.id   AF-A0A971LMP8-F1
#
_cell.length_a   1.000
_cell.length_b   1.000
_cell.length_c   1.000
_cell.angle_alpha   90.00
_cell.angle_beta   90.00
_cell.angle_gamma   90.00
#
_symmetry.space_group_name_H-M   'P 1'
#
loop_
_entity.id
_entity.type
_entity.pdbx_description
1 polymer ?
#
loop_
_entity_poly.entity_id
_entity_poly.type
_entity_poly.pdbx_seq_one_letter_code
_entity_poly.pdbx_strand_id
1 'polypeptide(L)'
;MLTIDWKERLSKDTAEYLHKKLPNNDFDFEIIYIAFPERVDGQIPPAVVTHVAKTIVQKLGKNHDKHLAFYKYLWEKKGEAGQTAFITIMASLVPKKPELYMPMVQKAVNTASEAQLNTLLDKVMLPLLRKQPEKYLRFAYEWLASPKDVVRKQTVNLLVKLMKREPELRQDVVQHFVNQWLQPLDEQAADHVALLKAVYKMDPELYYELWEQHGQTRDPQSAEILCASILDYHPMIEEAVEPWTKSGNARLKKAAMAAQKILQKKKPK
;
A
#
# COMPACT_ATOMS: atom_id res chain seq x y z
N MET A 1 -24.19 25.81 28.66
CA MET A 1 -23.79 24.50 28.12
C MET A 1 -22.31 24.30 28.39
N LEU A 2 -21.96 23.42 29.32
CA LEU A 2 -20.56 23.03 29.53
C LEU A 2 -20.14 22.16 28.33
N THR A 3 -19.52 22.77 27.34
CA THR A 3 -18.72 22.10 26.31
C THR A 3 -17.51 21.47 27.01
N ILE A 4 -17.72 20.38 27.74
CA ILE A 4 -16.62 19.51 28.14
C ILE A 4 -16.00 19.06 26.82
N ASP A 5 -14.72 19.39 26.61
CA ASP A 5 -13.95 18.91 25.47
C ASP A 5 -14.05 17.38 25.48
N TRP A 6 -14.76 16.82 24.50
CA TRP A 6 -15.00 15.39 24.42
C TRP A 6 -13.69 14.61 24.43
N LYS A 7 -12.58 15.22 23.98
CA LYS A 7 -11.24 14.62 24.06
C LYS A 7 -10.79 14.42 25.49
N GLU A 8 -11.05 15.38 26.38
CA GLU A 8 -10.70 15.28 27.81
C GLU A 8 -11.53 14.18 28.47
N ARG A 9 -12.85 14.16 28.23
CA ARG A 9 -13.75 13.12 28.73
C ARG A 9 -13.29 11.73 28.30
N LEU A 10 -13.15 11.50 26.99
CA LEU A 10 -12.72 10.21 26.45
C LEU A 10 -11.33 9.81 26.95
N SER A 11 -10.46 10.78 27.27
CA SER A 11 -9.14 10.47 27.83
C SER A 11 -9.23 9.94 29.25
N LYS A 12 -10.16 10.46 30.06
CA LYS A 12 -10.46 9.94 31.41
C LYS A 12 -11.09 8.55 31.31
N ASP A 13 -12.10 8.38 30.46
CA ASP A 13 -12.80 7.11 30.22
C ASP A 13 -11.82 6.02 29.73
N THR A 14 -10.89 6.39 28.83
CA THR A 14 -9.83 5.48 28.37
C THR A 14 -8.91 5.06 29.51
N ALA A 15 -8.50 5.98 30.39
CA ALA A 15 -7.63 5.65 31.52
C ALA A 15 -8.33 4.68 32.50
N GLU A 16 -9.62 4.90 32.76
CA GLU A 16 -10.42 3.99 33.59
C GLU A 16 -10.55 2.60 32.96
N TYR A 17 -10.86 2.52 31.66
CA TYR A 17 -10.91 1.26 30.91
C TYR A 17 -9.58 0.49 31.01
N LEU A 18 -8.44 1.16 30.81
CA LEU A 18 -7.14 0.52 30.88
C LEU A 18 -6.78 -0.01 32.27
N HIS A 19 -7.32 0.59 33.33
CA HIS A 19 -7.08 0.15 34.71
C HIS A 19 -8.03 -0.98 35.13
N LYS A 20 -9.32 -0.89 34.78
CA LYS A 20 -10.36 -1.79 35.30
C LYS A 20 -10.73 -2.93 34.37
N LYS A 21 -10.63 -2.74 33.05
CA LYS A 21 -11.20 -3.64 32.03
C LYS A 21 -10.12 -4.43 31.32
N LEU A 22 -9.13 -3.73 30.76
CA LEU A 22 -8.07 -4.35 29.96
C LEU A 22 -7.29 -5.45 30.71
N PRO A 23 -6.90 -5.30 32.00
CA PRO A 23 -6.18 -6.34 32.74
C PRO A 23 -7.02 -7.60 33.00
N ASN A 24 -8.34 -7.45 32.99
CA ASN A 24 -9.30 -8.54 33.19
C ASN A 24 -9.71 -9.21 31.87
N ASN A 25 -8.99 -8.94 30.78
CA ASN A 25 -9.30 -9.39 29.42
C ASN A 25 -10.68 -8.96 28.88
N ASP A 26 -11.27 -7.91 29.47
CA ASP A 26 -12.44 -7.25 28.90
C ASP A 26 -11.97 -6.27 27.83
N PHE A 27 -11.98 -6.74 26.58
CA PHE A 27 -11.46 -6.02 25.42
C PHE A 27 -12.50 -5.15 24.70
N ASP A 28 -13.67 -4.95 25.30
CA ASP A 28 -14.72 -4.12 24.73
C ASP A 28 -14.41 -2.62 24.87
N PHE A 29 -13.48 -2.13 24.05
CA PHE A 29 -13.05 -0.73 24.08
C PHE A 29 -14.11 0.26 23.59
N GLU A 30 -15.18 -0.22 22.93
CA GLU A 30 -16.28 0.63 22.45
C GLU A 30 -17.04 1.28 23.60
N ILE A 31 -16.99 0.68 24.80
CA ILE A 31 -17.57 1.24 26.02
C ILE A 31 -17.03 2.64 26.34
N ILE A 32 -15.82 2.97 25.89
CA ILE A 32 -15.19 4.28 26.10
C ILE A 32 -15.99 5.39 25.39
N TYR A 33 -16.60 5.09 24.24
CA TYR A 33 -17.24 6.09 23.38
C TYR A 33 -18.67 5.77 22.98
N ILE A 34 -19.28 4.69 23.50
CA ILE A 34 -20.66 4.31 23.19
C ILE A 34 -21.66 5.44 23.50
N ALA A 35 -21.42 6.17 24.59
CA ALA A 35 -22.20 7.33 25.01
C ALA A 35 -21.76 8.65 24.36
N PHE A 36 -20.87 8.63 23.37
CA PHE A 36 -20.65 9.81 22.53
C PHE A 36 -21.96 10.11 21.77
N PRO A 37 -22.40 11.37 21.62
CA PRO A 37 -23.72 11.67 21.07
C PRO A 37 -23.76 11.71 19.53
N GLU A 38 -22.72 12.21 18.88
CA GLU A 38 -22.74 12.41 17.42
C GLU A 38 -22.51 11.09 16.68
N ARG A 39 -23.22 10.94 15.56
CA ARG A 39 -23.11 9.80 14.65
C ARG A 39 -22.97 10.31 13.22
N VAL A 40 -22.17 9.63 12.42
CA VAL A 40 -22.08 9.81 10.97
C VAL A 40 -22.58 8.51 10.36
N ASP A 41 -23.65 8.57 9.57
CA ASP A 41 -24.31 7.40 8.97
C ASP A 41 -24.69 6.31 10.00
N GLY A 42 -25.13 6.75 11.18
CA GLY A 42 -25.51 5.85 12.28
C GLY A 42 -24.32 5.25 13.05
N GLN A 43 -23.08 5.55 12.67
CA GLN A 43 -21.86 5.02 13.29
C GLN A 43 -21.08 6.08 14.08
N ILE A 44 -20.22 5.63 14.98
CA ILE A 44 -19.30 6.52 15.72
C ILE A 44 -18.30 7.14 14.72
N PRO A 45 -18.07 8.47 14.77
CA PRO A 45 -17.12 9.10 13.86
C PRO A 45 -15.71 8.47 13.95
N PRO A 46 -15.03 8.18 12.83
CA PRO A 46 -13.68 7.60 12.84
C PRO A 46 -12.64 8.42 13.61
N ALA A 47 -12.84 9.74 13.71
CA ALA A 47 -12.00 10.65 14.48
C ALA A 47 -12.02 10.32 15.99
N VAL A 48 -13.18 9.90 16.52
CA VAL A 48 -13.35 9.50 17.92
C VAL A 48 -12.58 8.22 18.20
N VAL A 49 -12.75 7.21 17.35
CA VAL A 49 -12.02 5.93 17.44
C VAL A 49 -10.51 6.16 17.37
N THR A 50 -10.06 7.00 16.44
CA THR A 50 -8.65 7.37 16.27
C THR A 50 -8.11 8.08 17.52
N HIS A 51 -8.87 9.00 18.12
CA HIS A 51 -8.48 9.68 19.36
C HIS A 51 -8.30 8.69 20.50
N VAL A 52 -9.29 7.82 20.73
CA VAL A 52 -9.24 6.80 21.78
C VAL A 52 -8.07 5.84 21.58
N ALA A 53 -7.84 5.37 20.35
CA ALA A 53 -6.71 4.51 20.01
C ALA A 53 -5.35 5.16 20.31
N LYS A 54 -5.18 6.45 19.98
CA LYS A 54 -3.96 7.22 20.34
C LYS A 54 -3.80 7.33 21.84
N THR A 55 -4.86 7.65 22.57
CA THR A 55 -4.84 7.75 24.03
C THR A 55 -4.49 6.41 24.67
N ILE A 56 -5.00 5.29 24.15
CA ILE A 56 -4.64 3.95 24.61
C ILE A 56 -3.12 3.76 24.54
N VAL A 57 -2.51 4.02 23.38
CA VAL A 57 -1.05 3.87 23.21
C VAL A 57 -0.28 4.77 24.17
N GLN A 58 -0.70 6.02 24.33
CA GLN A 58 -0.05 6.97 25.23
C GLN A 58 -0.10 6.50 26.68
N LYS A 59 -1.27 6.03 27.15
CA LYS A 59 -1.49 5.60 28.54
C LYS A 59 -0.86 4.26 28.86
N LEU A 60 -0.79 3.33 27.89
CA LEU A 60 -0.07 2.07 28.05
C LEU A 60 1.44 2.29 28.23
N GLY A 61 2.00 3.36 27.65
CA GLY A 61 3.39 3.73 27.82
C GLY A 61 4.32 2.55 27.50
N LYS A 62 5.25 2.22 28.40
CA LYS A 62 6.20 1.11 28.23
C LYS A 62 5.57 -0.29 28.28
N ASN A 63 4.34 -0.44 28.80
CA ASN A 63 3.67 -1.74 28.94
C ASN A 63 2.89 -2.15 27.68
N HIS A 64 3.00 -1.40 26.58
CA HIS A 64 2.23 -1.64 25.35
C HIS A 64 2.42 -3.06 24.79
N ASP A 65 3.54 -3.73 25.07
CA ASP A 65 3.85 -5.10 24.64
C ASP A 65 3.16 -6.20 25.44
N LYS A 66 2.60 -5.90 26.61
CA LYS A 66 1.84 -6.86 27.43
C LYS A 66 0.43 -7.10 26.90
N HIS A 67 -0.02 -6.32 25.92
CA HIS A 67 -1.42 -6.28 25.47
C HIS A 67 -1.60 -6.78 24.03
N LEU A 68 -0.77 -7.72 23.57
CA LEU A 68 -0.87 -8.27 22.21
C LEU A 68 -2.23 -8.92 21.93
N ALA A 69 -2.81 -9.61 22.92
CA ALA A 69 -4.12 -10.24 22.81
C ALA A 69 -5.22 -9.22 22.49
N PHE A 70 -5.15 -8.03 23.10
CA PHE A 70 -6.08 -6.93 22.83
C PHE A 70 -5.94 -6.42 21.40
N TYR A 71 -4.72 -6.18 20.90
CA TYR A 71 -4.53 -5.72 19.52
C TYR A 71 -5.02 -6.75 18.50
N LYS A 72 -4.79 -8.04 18.75
CA LYS A 72 -5.32 -9.12 17.92
C LYS A 72 -6.85 -9.11 17.93
N TYR A 73 -7.46 -8.95 19.11
CA TYR A 73 -8.90 -8.88 19.27
C TYR A 73 -9.52 -7.68 18.52
N LEU A 74 -8.89 -6.50 18.57
CA LEU A 74 -9.33 -5.34 17.80
C LEU A 74 -9.46 -5.64 16.30
N TRP A 75 -8.47 -6.31 15.71
CA TRP A 75 -8.48 -6.65 14.29
C TRP A 75 -9.51 -7.74 13.95
N GLU A 76 -9.60 -8.77 14.79
CA GLU A 76 -10.34 -10.00 14.46
C GLU A 76 -11.81 -9.97 14.89
N LYS A 77 -12.19 -9.14 15.87
CA LYS A 77 -13.50 -9.24 16.55
C LYS A 77 -14.31 -7.95 16.60
N LYS A 78 -13.69 -6.78 16.40
CA LYS A 78 -14.34 -5.47 16.59
C LYS A 78 -14.71 -4.74 15.30
N GLY A 79 -14.77 -5.45 14.18
CA GLY A 79 -15.21 -4.89 12.90
C GLY A 79 -14.40 -3.65 12.48
N GLU A 80 -15.07 -2.72 11.80
CA GLU A 80 -14.42 -1.56 11.20
C GLU A 80 -13.81 -0.58 12.23
N ALA A 81 -14.50 -0.35 13.35
CA ALA A 81 -13.98 0.48 14.44
C ALA A 81 -12.73 -0.16 15.08
N GLY A 82 -12.78 -1.48 15.32
CA GLY A 82 -11.64 -2.26 15.80
C GLY A 82 -10.43 -2.18 14.88
N GLN A 83 -10.63 -2.34 13.58
CA GLN A 83 -9.58 -2.26 12.57
C GLN A 83 -9.00 -0.85 12.44
N THR A 84 -9.84 0.19 12.55
CA THR A 84 -9.39 1.59 12.59
C THR A 84 -8.53 1.87 13.82
N ALA A 85 -8.94 1.37 14.98
CA ALA A 85 -8.16 1.46 16.21
C ALA A 85 -6.83 0.70 16.08
N PHE A 86 -6.87 -0.54 15.57
CA PHE A 86 -5.69 -1.35 15.30
C PHE A 86 -4.67 -0.62 14.41
N ILE A 87 -5.09 -0.11 13.25
CA ILE A 87 -4.21 0.61 12.33
C ILE A 87 -3.58 1.83 13.03
N THR A 88 -4.37 2.58 13.79
CA THR A 88 -3.90 3.75 14.54
C THR A 88 -2.86 3.39 15.59
N ILE A 89 -3.08 2.28 16.32
CA ILE A 89 -2.16 1.76 17.31
C ILE A 89 -0.86 1.29 16.63
N MET A 90 -0.97 0.48 15.56
CA MET A 90 0.18 -0.07 14.83
C MET A 90 1.06 1.02 14.25
N ALA A 91 0.48 2.10 13.71
CA ALA A 91 1.24 3.25 13.22
C ALA A 91 2.16 3.87 14.29
N SER A 92 1.79 3.75 15.57
CA SER A 92 2.58 4.25 16.70
C SER A 92 3.54 3.23 17.29
N LEU A 93 3.19 1.94 17.25
CA LEU A 93 3.93 0.88 17.93
C LEU A 93 4.94 0.14 17.04
N VAL A 94 4.62 -0.05 15.75
CA VAL A 94 5.53 -0.74 14.81
C VAL A 94 6.89 -0.04 14.73
N PRO A 95 7.00 1.30 14.60
CA PRO A 95 8.31 1.95 14.57
C PRO A 95 9.13 1.76 15.86
N LYS A 96 8.49 1.43 16.99
CA LYS A 96 9.15 1.28 18.30
C LYS A 96 9.68 -0.13 18.55
N LYS A 97 8.92 -1.16 18.15
CA LYS A 97 9.31 -2.58 18.29
C LYS A 97 8.85 -3.37 17.05
N PRO A 98 9.47 -3.15 15.88
CA PRO A 98 8.98 -3.73 14.63
C PRO A 98 8.96 -5.26 14.67
N GLU A 99 9.95 -5.90 15.27
CA GLU A 99 10.04 -7.36 15.38
C GLU A 99 8.83 -7.97 16.11
N LEU A 100 8.22 -7.21 17.03
CA LEU A 100 7.04 -7.63 17.78
C LEU A 100 5.73 -7.38 17.03
N TYR A 101 5.59 -6.24 16.36
CA TYR A 101 4.31 -5.81 15.77
C TYR A 101 4.17 -6.10 14.28
N MET A 102 5.27 -6.26 13.54
CA MET A 102 5.22 -6.55 12.11
C MET A 102 4.49 -7.84 11.76
N PRO A 103 4.62 -8.94 12.53
CA PRO A 103 3.82 -10.14 12.30
C PRO A 103 2.31 -9.88 12.34
N MET A 104 1.85 -8.96 13.20
CA MET A 104 0.43 -8.60 13.29
C MET A 104 -0.03 -7.82 12.06
N VAL A 105 0.82 -6.91 11.55
CA VAL A 105 0.53 -6.17 10.32
C VAL A 105 0.55 -7.09 9.09
N GLN A 106 1.48 -8.03 8.99
CA GLN A 106 1.50 -9.02 7.91
C GLN A 106 0.21 -9.87 7.90
N LYS A 107 -0.26 -10.29 9.08
CA LYS A 107 -1.54 -10.97 9.21
C LYS A 107 -2.72 -10.08 8.78
N ALA A 108 -2.68 -8.80 9.16
CA ALA A 108 -3.69 -7.82 8.76
C ALA A 108 -3.72 -7.61 7.24
N VAL A 109 -2.56 -7.47 6.59
CA VAL A 109 -2.47 -7.36 5.11
C VAL A 109 -3.16 -8.53 4.42
N ASN A 110 -3.00 -9.74 4.94
CA ASN A 110 -3.60 -10.94 4.36
C ASN A 110 -5.10 -11.11 4.64
N THR A 111 -5.71 -10.32 5.52
CA THR A 111 -7.12 -10.48 5.93
C THR A 111 -7.96 -9.22 5.76
N ALA A 112 -7.33 -8.08 5.46
CA ALA A 112 -8.00 -6.80 5.26
C ALA A 112 -8.87 -6.80 4.00
N SER A 113 -9.97 -6.04 4.04
CA SER A 113 -10.65 -5.58 2.83
C SER A 113 -9.77 -4.58 2.06
N GLU A 114 -10.12 -4.27 0.81
CA GLU A 114 -9.34 -3.33 -0.02
C GLU A 114 -9.18 -1.94 0.64
N ALA A 115 -10.28 -1.37 1.17
CA ALA A 115 -10.25 -0.06 1.83
C ALA A 115 -9.39 -0.07 3.11
N GLN A 116 -9.49 -1.15 3.89
CA GLN A 116 -8.69 -1.34 5.10
C GLN A 116 -7.21 -1.52 4.76
N LEU A 117 -6.90 -2.28 3.70
CA LEU A 117 -5.55 -2.51 3.25
C LEU A 117 -4.90 -1.21 2.80
N ASN A 118 -5.57 -0.41 1.98
CA ASN A 118 -5.06 0.90 1.57
C ASN A 118 -4.76 1.79 2.79
N THR A 119 -5.67 1.83 3.78
CA THR A 119 -5.47 2.62 5.00
C THR A 119 -4.33 2.08 5.88
N LEU A 120 -4.20 0.77 6.01
CA LEU A 120 -3.13 0.10 6.76
C LEU A 120 -1.76 0.41 6.13
N LEU A 121 -1.63 0.23 4.82
CA LEU A 121 -0.39 0.49 4.11
C LEU A 121 -0.01 1.98 4.18
N ASP A 122 -0.97 2.89 3.99
CA ASP A 122 -0.71 4.34 4.04
C ASP A 122 -0.31 4.84 5.43
N LYS A 123 -0.99 4.36 6.49
CA LYS A 123 -0.77 4.89 7.85
C LYS A 123 0.36 4.19 8.59
N VAL A 124 0.61 2.91 8.30
CA VAL A 124 1.63 2.11 9.01
C VAL A 124 2.88 1.94 8.17
N MET A 125 2.73 1.46 6.93
CA MET A 125 3.89 1.04 6.13
C MET A 125 4.58 2.19 5.41
N LEU A 126 3.83 3.14 4.83
CA LEU A 126 4.44 4.26 4.11
C LEU A 126 5.39 5.10 4.99
N PRO A 127 5.03 5.48 6.24
CA PRO A 127 5.98 6.21 7.10
C PRO A 127 7.24 5.41 7.45
N LEU A 128 7.14 4.09 7.57
CA LEU A 128 8.29 3.22 7.84
C LEU A 128 9.21 3.14 6.62
N LEU A 129 8.64 2.92 5.43
CA LEU A 129 9.37 2.88 4.16
C LEU A 129 10.10 4.19 3.88
N ARG A 130 9.49 5.34 4.19
CA ARG A 130 10.12 6.65 4.02
C ARG A 130 11.28 6.88 4.98
N LYS A 131 11.22 6.30 6.19
CA LYS A 131 12.22 6.53 7.23
C LYS A 131 13.40 5.56 7.17
N GLN A 132 13.16 4.32 6.79
CA GLN A 132 14.15 3.22 6.73
C GLN A 132 13.84 2.28 5.56
N PRO A 133 13.91 2.77 4.31
CA PRO A 133 13.53 2.00 3.13
C PRO A 133 14.26 0.66 3.04
N GLU A 134 15.56 0.63 3.35
CA GLU A 134 16.41 -0.56 3.36
C GLU A 134 15.89 -1.68 4.28
N LYS A 135 15.26 -1.31 5.41
CA LYS A 135 14.72 -2.29 6.36
C LYS A 135 13.34 -2.81 5.95
N TYR A 136 12.52 -1.96 5.32
CA TYR A 136 11.08 -2.24 5.16
C TYR A 136 10.65 -2.53 3.72
N LEU A 137 11.43 -2.18 2.70
CA LEU A 137 11.10 -2.47 1.29
C LEU A 137 10.90 -3.95 1.03
N ARG A 138 11.66 -4.82 1.71
CA ARG A 138 11.49 -6.29 1.61
C ARG A 138 10.06 -6.74 1.84
N PHE A 139 9.31 -6.11 2.75
CA PHE A 139 7.93 -6.49 3.04
C PHE A 139 7.00 -6.11 1.88
N ALA A 140 7.21 -4.96 1.27
CA ALA A 140 6.47 -4.57 0.07
C ALA A 140 6.78 -5.53 -1.09
N TYR A 141 8.05 -5.90 -1.28
CA TYR A 141 8.43 -6.86 -2.33
C TYR A 141 7.86 -8.26 -2.09
N GLU A 142 7.83 -8.74 -0.85
CA GLU A 142 7.12 -9.98 -0.49
C GLU A 142 5.62 -9.91 -0.81
N TRP A 143 4.97 -8.77 -0.60
CA TRP A 143 3.54 -8.60 -0.89
C TRP A 143 3.24 -8.48 -2.39
N LEU A 144 4.19 -8.06 -3.22
CA LEU A 144 4.05 -8.13 -4.68
C LEU A 144 3.94 -9.59 -5.17
N ALA A 145 4.56 -10.53 -4.48
CA ALA A 145 4.45 -11.96 -4.79
C ALA A 145 3.19 -12.62 -4.20
N SER A 146 2.26 -11.86 -3.61
CA SER A 146 1.06 -12.41 -2.99
C SER A 146 0.13 -13.06 -4.02
N PRO A 147 -0.49 -14.22 -3.72
CA PRO A 147 -1.52 -14.80 -4.59
C PRO A 147 -2.79 -13.95 -4.64
N LYS A 148 -2.97 -12.99 -3.72
CA LYS A 148 -4.14 -12.11 -3.67
C LYS A 148 -3.91 -10.85 -4.51
N ASP A 149 -4.64 -10.74 -5.61
CA ASP A 149 -4.60 -9.58 -6.51
C ASP A 149 -4.78 -8.23 -5.78
N VAL A 150 -5.73 -8.16 -4.83
CA VAL A 150 -5.96 -6.96 -4.01
C VAL A 150 -4.70 -6.57 -3.21
N VAL A 151 -3.95 -7.55 -2.70
CA VAL A 151 -2.70 -7.28 -1.96
C VAL A 151 -1.63 -6.73 -2.89
N ARG A 152 -1.43 -7.35 -4.07
CA ARG A 152 -0.45 -6.88 -5.06
C ARG A 152 -0.76 -5.47 -5.52
N LYS A 153 -1.99 -5.21 -5.96
CA LYS A 153 -2.43 -3.88 -6.43
C LYS A 153 -2.25 -2.78 -5.39
N GLN A 154 -2.64 -3.03 -4.15
CA GLN A 154 -2.47 -2.03 -3.08
C GLN A 154 -0.99 -1.85 -2.71
N THR A 155 -0.17 -2.88 -2.87
CA THR A 155 1.29 -2.78 -2.71
C THR A 155 1.94 -1.96 -3.83
N VAL A 156 1.53 -2.13 -5.08
CA VAL A 156 1.95 -1.26 -6.20
C VAL A 156 1.58 0.20 -5.88
N ASN A 157 0.36 0.46 -5.41
CA ASN A 157 -0.07 1.81 -5.02
C ASN A 157 0.79 2.39 -3.88
N LEU A 158 1.18 1.57 -2.90
CA LEU A 158 2.10 1.95 -1.82
C LEU A 158 3.46 2.36 -2.39
N LEU A 159 4.04 1.55 -3.28
CA LEU A 159 5.33 1.82 -3.91
C LEU A 159 5.27 3.05 -4.82
N VAL A 160 4.19 3.25 -5.55
CA VAL A 160 3.95 4.49 -6.32
C VAL A 160 3.90 5.71 -5.39
N LYS A 161 3.20 5.62 -4.26
CA LYS A 161 3.18 6.70 -3.26
C LYS A 161 4.56 6.95 -2.67
N LEU A 162 5.34 5.90 -2.40
CA LEU A 162 6.72 6.01 -1.92
C LEU A 162 7.60 6.76 -2.93
N MET A 163 7.62 6.31 -4.19
CA MET A 163 8.40 6.94 -5.28
C MET A 163 8.03 8.41 -5.56
N LYS A 164 6.78 8.81 -5.26
CA LYS A 164 6.38 10.24 -5.30
C LYS A 164 6.97 11.07 -4.17
N ARG A 165 7.15 10.45 -2.99
CA ARG A 165 7.59 11.13 -1.77
C ARG A 165 9.11 11.12 -1.60
N GLU A 166 9.76 10.05 -2.08
CA GLU A 166 11.20 9.80 -1.98
C GLU A 166 11.73 9.49 -3.41
N PRO A 167 11.99 10.51 -4.25
CA PRO A 167 12.41 10.34 -5.64
C PRO A 167 13.66 9.49 -5.84
N GLU A 168 14.59 9.51 -4.88
CA GLU A 168 15.83 8.74 -4.88
C GLU A 168 15.60 7.22 -4.89
N LEU A 169 14.42 6.75 -4.43
CA LEU A 169 14.07 5.33 -4.43
C LEU A 169 13.45 4.87 -5.75
N ARG A 170 13.16 5.77 -6.70
CA ARG A 170 12.48 5.43 -7.96
C ARG A 170 13.24 4.38 -8.75
N GLN A 171 14.53 4.62 -8.98
CA GLN A 171 15.36 3.72 -9.78
C GLN A 171 15.42 2.33 -9.15
N ASP A 172 15.65 2.23 -7.84
CA ASP A 172 15.72 0.95 -7.13
C ASP A 172 14.40 0.17 -7.18
N VAL A 173 13.27 0.85 -6.97
CA VAL A 173 11.93 0.22 -7.04
C VAL A 173 11.63 -0.23 -8.47
N VAL A 174 11.92 0.58 -9.47
CA VAL A 174 11.73 0.22 -10.88
C VAL A 174 12.62 -0.96 -11.26
N GLN A 175 13.89 -0.93 -10.87
CA GLN A 175 14.83 -2.01 -11.16
C GLN A 175 14.39 -3.32 -10.52
N HIS A 176 13.80 -3.27 -9.31
CA HIS A 176 13.21 -4.46 -8.70
C HIS A 176 12.14 -5.12 -9.58
N PHE A 177 11.25 -4.33 -10.19
CA PHE A 177 10.23 -4.85 -11.12
C PHE A 177 10.84 -5.38 -12.41
N VAL A 178 11.82 -4.66 -12.98
CA VAL A 178 12.51 -5.09 -14.21
C VAL A 178 13.23 -6.42 -14.01
N ASN A 179 13.88 -6.61 -12.85
CA ASN A 179 14.59 -7.86 -12.54
C ASN A 179 13.66 -9.09 -12.53
N GLN A 180 12.37 -8.90 -12.26
CA GLN A 180 11.39 -10.00 -12.28
C GLN A 180 10.92 -10.37 -13.69
N TRP A 181 11.18 -9.54 -14.71
CA TRP A 181 10.76 -9.83 -16.09
C TRP A 181 11.43 -11.08 -16.67
N LEU A 182 12.53 -11.54 -16.06
CA LEU A 182 13.23 -12.77 -16.42
C LEU A 182 12.49 -14.04 -15.97
N GLN A 183 11.47 -13.93 -15.12
CA GLN A 183 10.64 -15.03 -14.65
C GLN A 183 9.20 -14.87 -15.18
N PRO A 184 8.43 -15.96 -15.39
CA PRO A 184 7.02 -15.85 -15.76
C PRO A 184 6.24 -15.07 -14.71
N LEU A 185 5.60 -13.97 -15.13
CA LEU A 185 4.80 -13.09 -14.25
C LEU A 185 3.32 -13.47 -14.24
N ASP A 186 2.83 -14.14 -15.27
CA ASP A 186 1.41 -14.47 -15.45
C ASP A 186 0.50 -13.25 -15.22
N GLU A 187 -0.41 -13.32 -14.24
CA GLU A 187 -1.32 -12.22 -13.90
C GLU A 187 -0.60 -10.99 -13.32
N GLN A 188 0.61 -11.15 -12.77
CA GLN A 188 1.37 -10.06 -12.17
C GLN A 188 1.86 -9.07 -13.22
N ALA A 189 1.91 -9.42 -14.52
CA ALA A 189 2.32 -8.50 -15.58
C ALA A 189 1.50 -7.18 -15.57
N ALA A 190 0.23 -7.24 -15.17
CA ALA A 190 -0.63 -6.05 -15.03
C ALA A 190 -0.12 -5.07 -13.95
N ASP A 191 0.48 -5.58 -12.87
CA ASP A 191 1.06 -4.78 -11.79
C ASP A 191 2.31 -4.02 -12.28
N HIS A 192 3.13 -4.65 -13.14
CA HIS A 192 4.29 -3.99 -13.78
C HIS A 192 3.84 -2.89 -14.75
N VAL A 193 2.80 -3.14 -15.55
CA VAL A 193 2.22 -2.13 -16.44
C VAL A 193 1.69 -0.94 -15.64
N ALA A 194 1.00 -1.19 -14.53
CA ALA A 194 0.49 -0.14 -13.65
C ALA A 194 1.63 0.71 -13.05
N LEU A 195 2.71 0.07 -12.61
CA LEU A 195 3.90 0.76 -12.12
C LEU A 195 4.53 1.63 -13.21
N LEU A 196 4.81 1.09 -14.40
CA LEU A 196 5.44 1.85 -15.50
C LEU A 196 4.60 3.06 -15.93
N LYS A 197 3.27 2.91 -15.99
CA LYS A 197 2.36 4.03 -16.23
C LYS A 197 2.45 5.10 -15.17
N ALA A 198 2.69 4.72 -13.92
CA ALA A 198 2.93 5.68 -12.85
C ALA A 198 4.31 6.33 -13.01
N VAL A 199 5.36 5.57 -13.35
CA VAL A 199 6.72 6.08 -13.60
C VAL A 199 6.68 7.15 -14.69
N TYR A 200 6.08 6.87 -15.84
CA TYR A 200 5.91 7.87 -16.91
C TYR A 200 5.32 9.21 -16.42
N LYS A 201 4.34 9.17 -15.51
CA LYS A 201 3.71 10.39 -14.98
C LYS A 201 4.57 11.14 -13.96
N MET A 202 5.53 10.47 -13.33
CA MET A 202 6.35 11.01 -12.24
C MET A 202 7.76 11.38 -12.71
N ASP A 203 8.29 10.60 -13.65
CA ASP A 203 9.66 10.58 -14.12
C ASP A 203 9.72 10.03 -15.56
N PRO A 204 9.40 10.88 -16.56
CA PRO A 204 9.42 10.46 -17.97
C PRO A 204 10.81 10.02 -18.44
N GLU A 205 11.87 10.64 -17.92
CA GLU A 205 13.26 10.30 -18.28
C GLU A 205 13.56 8.85 -17.91
N LEU A 206 13.33 8.45 -16.65
CA LEU A 206 13.48 7.05 -16.22
C LEU A 206 12.60 6.10 -17.02
N TYR A 207 11.37 6.51 -17.39
CA TYR A 207 10.51 5.70 -18.24
C TYR A 207 11.12 5.47 -19.65
N TYR A 208 11.71 6.50 -20.25
CA TYR A 208 12.34 6.39 -21.56
C TYR A 208 13.67 5.63 -21.51
N GLU A 209 14.46 5.76 -20.45
CA GLU A 209 15.65 4.93 -20.22
C GLU A 209 15.32 3.43 -20.24
N LEU A 210 14.17 3.02 -19.67
CA LEU A 210 13.73 1.63 -19.75
C LEU A 210 13.46 1.18 -21.19
N TRP A 211 12.91 2.07 -22.02
CA TRP A 211 12.72 1.78 -23.45
C TRP A 211 14.04 1.74 -24.21
N GLU A 212 15.02 2.56 -23.86
CA GLU A 212 16.37 2.45 -24.45
C GLU A 212 17.03 1.12 -24.10
N GLN A 213 16.93 0.71 -22.82
CA GLN A 213 17.54 -0.52 -22.32
C GLN A 213 16.84 -1.80 -22.84
N HIS A 214 15.51 -1.77 -22.93
CA HIS A 214 14.70 -2.97 -23.20
C HIS A 214 13.91 -2.94 -24.52
N GLY A 215 13.93 -1.84 -25.27
CA GLY A 215 13.19 -1.68 -26.53
C GLY A 215 13.66 -2.58 -27.67
N GLN A 216 14.81 -3.23 -27.52
CA GLN A 216 15.33 -4.24 -28.46
C GLN A 216 15.13 -5.68 -27.96
N THR A 217 14.40 -5.87 -26.86
CA THR A 217 14.17 -7.22 -26.31
C THR A 217 13.43 -8.11 -27.31
N ARG A 218 13.76 -9.41 -27.29
CA ARG A 218 13.02 -10.46 -27.99
C ARG A 218 12.12 -11.26 -27.05
N ASP A 219 12.20 -10.99 -25.74
CA ASP A 219 11.34 -11.61 -24.74
C ASP A 219 9.90 -11.08 -24.87
N PRO A 220 8.91 -11.94 -25.17
CA PRO A 220 7.53 -11.50 -25.36
C PRO A 220 6.93 -10.82 -24.14
N GLN A 221 7.27 -11.26 -22.92
CA GLN A 221 6.70 -10.71 -21.69
C GLN A 221 7.16 -9.27 -21.46
N SER A 222 8.47 -9.02 -21.55
CA SER A 222 9.04 -7.68 -21.42
C SER A 222 8.45 -6.73 -22.46
N ALA A 223 8.36 -7.16 -23.72
CA ALA A 223 7.77 -6.35 -24.78
C ALA A 223 6.27 -6.11 -24.59
N GLU A 224 5.51 -7.10 -24.09
CA GLU A 224 4.09 -6.95 -23.73
C GLU A 224 3.90 -5.89 -22.64
N ILE A 225 4.75 -5.90 -21.60
CA ILE A 225 4.70 -4.93 -20.50
C ILE A 225 4.98 -3.52 -21.02
N LEU A 226 6.07 -3.33 -21.78
CA LEU A 226 6.42 -2.05 -22.40
C LEU A 226 5.31 -1.56 -23.33
N CYS A 227 4.84 -2.40 -24.25
CA CYS A 227 3.75 -2.05 -25.18
C CYS A 227 2.47 -1.62 -24.44
N ALA A 228 2.11 -2.33 -23.36
CA ALA A 228 0.91 -2.03 -22.58
C ALA A 228 1.05 -0.79 -21.68
N SER A 229 2.28 -0.32 -21.41
CA SER A 229 2.53 0.87 -20.60
C SER A 229 2.50 2.19 -21.36
N ILE A 230 2.44 2.18 -22.70
CA ILE A 230 2.45 3.40 -23.54
C ILE A 230 1.32 4.36 -23.18
N LEU A 231 1.67 5.61 -22.85
CA LEU A 231 0.72 6.67 -22.49
C LEU A 231 0.75 7.86 -23.46
N ASP A 232 1.82 8.09 -24.20
CA ASP A 232 1.98 9.14 -25.21
C ASP A 232 2.67 8.60 -26.48
N TYR A 233 2.91 9.49 -27.43
CA TYR A 233 3.74 9.20 -28.60
C TYR A 233 5.17 9.68 -28.34
N HIS A 234 6.15 8.82 -28.62
CA HIS A 234 7.56 9.18 -28.63
C HIS A 234 8.27 8.47 -29.81
N PRO A 235 9.09 9.16 -30.64
CA PRO A 235 9.73 8.55 -31.81
C PRO A 235 10.53 7.28 -31.49
N MET A 236 11.34 7.31 -30.43
CA MET A 236 12.11 6.14 -29.96
C MET A 236 11.22 4.92 -29.66
N ILE A 237 10.01 5.12 -29.11
CA ILE A 237 9.09 4.02 -28.82
C ILE A 237 8.52 3.46 -30.13
N GLU A 238 8.21 4.32 -31.11
CA GLU A 238 7.76 3.88 -32.44
C GLU A 238 8.83 3.05 -33.15
N GLU A 239 10.09 3.50 -33.11
CA GLU A 239 11.24 2.79 -33.66
C GLU A 239 11.48 1.42 -32.99
N ALA A 240 11.27 1.33 -31.67
CA ALA A 240 11.37 0.07 -30.93
C ALA A 240 10.22 -0.91 -31.27
N VAL A 241 9.00 -0.39 -31.42
CA VAL A 241 7.80 -1.20 -31.68
C VAL A 241 7.75 -1.72 -33.12
N GLU A 242 8.24 -0.97 -34.10
CA GLU A 242 8.12 -1.33 -35.52
C GLU A 242 8.69 -2.73 -35.85
N PRO A 243 9.93 -3.10 -35.44
CA PRO A 243 10.46 -4.44 -35.67
C PRO A 243 9.58 -5.54 -35.07
N TRP A 244 9.00 -5.32 -33.89
CA TRP A 244 8.14 -6.30 -33.24
C TRP A 244 6.84 -6.57 -34.00
N THR A 245 6.31 -5.59 -34.75
CA THR A 245 5.13 -5.80 -35.61
C THR A 245 5.40 -6.80 -36.74
N LYS A 246 6.67 -6.98 -37.11
CA LYS A 246 7.14 -7.90 -38.15
C LYS A 246 7.66 -9.22 -37.56
N SER A 247 7.58 -9.40 -36.24
CA SER A 247 8.08 -10.61 -35.56
C SER A 247 7.34 -11.88 -35.96
N GLY A 248 8.08 -12.99 -36.07
CA GLY A 248 7.50 -14.33 -36.20
C GLY A 248 6.87 -14.86 -34.91
N ASN A 249 7.17 -14.25 -33.76
CA ASN A 249 6.53 -14.59 -32.49
C ASN A 249 5.13 -13.95 -32.40
N ALA A 250 4.09 -14.77 -32.34
CA ALA A 250 2.70 -14.31 -32.36
C ALA A 250 2.33 -13.40 -31.17
N ARG A 251 2.87 -13.66 -29.98
CA ARG A 251 2.63 -12.85 -28.77
C ARG A 251 3.22 -11.46 -28.93
N LEU A 252 4.50 -11.41 -29.29
CA LEU A 252 5.24 -10.18 -29.54
C LEU A 252 4.59 -9.33 -30.63
N LYS A 253 4.24 -9.97 -31.76
CA LYS A 253 3.55 -9.32 -32.89
C LYS A 253 2.20 -8.74 -32.47
N LYS A 254 1.39 -9.48 -31.70
CA LYS A 254 0.08 -9.02 -31.22
C LYS A 254 0.21 -7.79 -30.32
N ALA A 255 1.14 -7.82 -29.37
CA ALA A 255 1.40 -6.69 -28.47
C ALA A 255 1.86 -5.44 -29.25
N ALA A 256 2.81 -5.62 -30.15
CA ALA A 256 3.35 -4.54 -30.97
C ALA A 256 2.31 -3.93 -31.92
N MET A 257 1.45 -4.74 -32.54
CA MET A 257 0.36 -4.23 -33.37
C MET A 257 -0.64 -3.39 -32.57
N ALA A 258 -0.90 -3.74 -31.31
CA ALA A 258 -1.74 -2.93 -30.42
C ALA A 258 -1.04 -1.61 -30.03
N ALA A 259 0.26 -1.67 -29.70
CA ALA A 259 1.09 -0.51 -29.41
C ALA A 259 1.17 0.46 -30.60
N GLN A 260 1.39 -0.05 -31.81
CA GLN A 260 1.46 0.76 -33.03
C GLN A 260 0.17 1.54 -33.27
N LYS A 261 -1.00 0.93 -33.04
CA LYS A 261 -2.30 1.63 -33.11
C LYS A 261 -2.41 2.77 -32.09
N ILE A 262 -1.92 2.55 -30.87
CA ILE A 262 -1.90 3.56 -29.81
C ILE A 262 -0.99 4.73 -30.22
N LEU A 263 0.21 4.44 -30.72
CA LEU A 263 1.18 5.44 -31.18
C LEU A 263 0.65 6.25 -32.35
N GLN A 264 0.10 5.61 -33.39
CA GLN A 264 -0.50 6.29 -34.54
C GLN A 264 -1.63 7.24 -34.13
N LYS A 265 -2.46 6.85 -33.15
CA LYS A 265 -3.53 7.71 -32.63
C LYS A 265 -2.99 8.91 -31.84
N LYS A 266 -1.82 8.78 -31.22
CA LYS A 266 -1.19 9.80 -30.36
C LYS A 266 -0.16 10.65 -31.10
N LYS A 267 0.22 10.27 -32.32
CA LYS A 267 1.21 10.98 -33.14
C LYS A 267 0.68 12.39 -33.45
N PRO A 268 1.45 13.46 -33.12
CA PRO A 268 1.07 14.81 -33.50
C PRO A 268 1.00 14.91 -35.03
N LYS A 269 0.02 15.68 -35.52
CA LYS A 269 -0.18 15.95 -36.95
C LYS A 269 0.77 17.04 -37.44
#